data_AF-A0A921B8N6-F1
#
_entry.id   AF-A0A921B8N6-F1
#
_cell.length_a   1.000
_cell.length_b   1.000
_cell.length_c   1.000
_cell.angle_alpha   90.00
_cell.angle_beta   90.00
_cell.angle_gamma   90.00
#
_symmetry.space_group_name_H-M   'P 1'
#
loop_
_entity.id
_entity.type
_entity.pdbx_description
1 polymer ?
#
loop_
_entity_poly.entity_id
_entity_poly.type
_entity_poly.pdbx_seq_one_letter_code
_entity_poly.pdbx_strand_id
1 'polypeptide(L)'
;MKKICLSVLAVVFSFQLLASEQDSEVHDLMAYVLDPAAEAIWDSAGFVITEEGEINLAPTNQEGWDKVKYGAKVISESSYLLSMPGRAVDQSQWIALSMALKGMGEKAFTAAENEDSEALFKIGAELYQICVACHQVYWIK
;
A
#
# COMPACT_ATOMS: atom_id res chain seq x y z
N MET A 1 -46.06 -17.77 16.10
CA MET A 1 -45.44 -16.44 16.32
C MET A 1 -44.08 -16.47 17.04
N LYS A 2 -43.68 -17.52 17.79
CA LYS A 2 -42.35 -17.60 18.43
C LYS A 2 -41.17 -18.03 17.55
N LYS A 3 -41.40 -18.67 16.39
CA LYS A 3 -40.33 -19.19 15.51
C LYS A 3 -39.70 -18.16 14.58
N ILE A 4 -40.35 -17.01 14.38
CA ILE A 4 -39.88 -15.96 13.47
C ILE A 4 -38.75 -15.12 14.11
N CYS A 5 -38.71 -15.05 15.45
CA CYS A 5 -37.70 -14.26 16.18
C CYS A 5 -36.29 -14.90 16.16
N LEU A 6 -36.20 -16.23 16.09
CA LEU A 6 -34.91 -16.94 16.15
C LEU A 6 -34.13 -16.89 14.82
N SER A 7 -34.85 -16.89 13.69
CA SER A 7 -34.26 -16.87 12.36
C SER A 7 -33.68 -15.50 11.99
N VAL A 8 -34.30 -14.42 12.46
CA VAL A 8 -33.85 -13.05 12.20
C VAL A 8 -32.56 -12.75 12.97
N LEU A 9 -32.43 -13.24 14.22
CA LEU A 9 -31.20 -13.06 15.00
C LEU A 9 -29.98 -13.76 14.35
N ALA A 10 -30.16 -14.97 13.82
CA ALA A 10 -29.07 -15.73 13.21
C ALA A 10 -28.54 -15.05 11.93
N VAL A 11 -29.43 -14.49 11.10
CA VAL A 11 -29.05 -13.80 9.86
C VAL A 11 -28.31 -12.48 10.14
N VAL A 12 -28.73 -11.73 11.17
CA VAL A 12 -28.07 -10.47 11.56
C VAL A 12 -26.69 -10.74 12.18
N PHE A 13 -26.54 -11.81 12.97
CA PHE A 13 -25.26 -12.18 13.57
C PHE A 13 -24.23 -12.65 12.52
N SER A 14 -24.67 -13.39 11.49
CA SER A 14 -23.81 -13.79 10.37
C SER A 14 -23.34 -12.59 9.53
N PHE A 15 -24.16 -11.55 9.38
CA PHE A 15 -23.81 -10.37 8.59
C PHE A 15 -22.79 -9.47 9.31
N GLN A 16 -22.85 -9.38 10.64
CA GLN A 16 -21.88 -8.61 11.43
C GLN A 16 -20.50 -9.28 11.51
N LEU A 17 -20.44 -10.62 11.51
CA LEU A 17 -19.17 -11.36 11.54
C LEU A 17 -18.37 -11.19 10.23
N LEU A 18 -19.06 -11.20 9.08
CA LEU A 18 -18.45 -10.99 7.76
C LEU A 18 -17.85 -9.58 7.59
N ALA A 19 -18.49 -8.56 8.16
CA ALA A 19 -18.01 -7.18 8.07
C ALA A 19 -16.69 -6.98 8.84
N SER A 20 -16.53 -7.61 10.02
CA SER A 20 -15.30 -7.49 10.81
C SER A 20 -14.09 -8.24 10.22
N GLU A 21 -14.31 -9.33 9.48
CA GLU A 21 -13.21 -10.04 8.80
C GLU A 21 -12.65 -9.22 7.63
N GLN A 22 -13.50 -8.47 6.92
CA GLN A 22 -13.14 -7.62 5.79
C GLN A 22 -12.11 -6.54 6.17
N ASP A 23 -12.35 -5.84 7.29
CA ASP A 23 -11.47 -4.77 7.79
C ASP A 23 -10.10 -5.32 8.16
N SER A 24 -10.04 -6.55 8.70
CA SER A 24 -8.77 -7.21 9.04
C SER A 24 -7.95 -7.60 7.81
N GLU A 25 -8.58 -8.04 6.71
CA GLU A 25 -7.84 -8.42 5.49
C GLU A 25 -7.19 -7.22 4.79
N VAL A 26 -7.90 -6.09 4.71
CA VAL A 26 -7.36 -4.86 4.13
C VAL A 26 -6.27 -4.32 5.02
N HIS A 27 -6.49 -4.30 6.34
CA HIS A 27 -5.45 -3.92 7.29
C HIS A 27 -4.18 -4.75 7.10
N ASP A 28 -4.29 -6.07 7.01
CA ASP A 28 -3.12 -6.96 6.87
C ASP A 28 -2.41 -6.77 5.53
N LEU A 29 -3.16 -6.55 4.44
CA LEU A 29 -2.59 -6.16 3.16
C LEU A 29 -1.81 -4.85 3.27
N MET A 30 -2.36 -3.86 3.96
CA MET A 30 -1.68 -2.58 4.15
C MET A 30 -0.42 -2.74 5.01
N ALA A 31 -0.53 -3.35 6.19
CA ALA A 31 0.54 -3.42 7.19
C ALA A 31 1.67 -4.39 6.83
N TYR A 32 1.36 -5.54 6.22
CA TYR A 32 2.34 -6.61 6.03
C TYR A 32 2.77 -6.81 4.57
N VAL A 33 2.16 -6.09 3.64
CA VAL A 33 2.50 -6.19 2.21
C VAL A 33 2.86 -4.81 1.64
N LEU A 34 1.98 -3.82 1.79
CA LEU A 34 2.21 -2.50 1.20
C LEU A 34 3.22 -1.66 1.96
N ASP A 35 3.14 -1.61 3.29
CA ASP A 35 4.04 -0.83 4.14
C ASP A 35 5.52 -1.26 3.96
N PRO A 36 5.91 -2.54 4.13
CA PRO A 36 7.30 -2.94 3.91
C PRO A 36 7.78 -2.76 2.46
N ALA A 37 6.86 -2.80 1.49
CA ALA A 37 7.19 -2.53 0.09
C ALA A 37 7.47 -1.05 -0.18
N ALA A 38 6.76 -0.15 0.51
CA ALA A 38 7.01 1.28 0.47
C ALA A 38 8.30 1.65 1.21
N GLU A 39 8.56 1.03 2.37
CA GLU A 39 9.83 1.16 3.10
C GLU A 39 11.02 0.78 2.22
N ALA A 40 10.93 -0.30 1.43
CA ALA A 40 12.00 -0.68 0.51
C ALA A 40 12.36 0.43 -0.50
N ILE A 41 11.42 1.29 -0.87
CA ILE A 41 11.67 2.46 -1.74
C ILE A 41 12.24 3.62 -0.93
N TRP A 42 11.63 3.96 0.22
CA TRP A 42 12.03 5.09 1.04
C TRP A 42 13.42 4.92 1.67
N ASP A 43 13.75 3.71 2.12
CA ASP A 43 15.07 3.37 2.69
C ASP A 43 16.19 3.32 1.63
N SER A 44 15.83 3.39 0.35
CA SER A 44 16.74 3.31 -0.79
C SER A 44 16.91 4.64 -1.52
N ALA A 45 16.39 5.75 -0.97
CA ALA A 45 16.43 7.04 -1.66
C ALA A 45 16.63 8.22 -0.70
N GLY A 46 17.31 9.26 -1.20
CA GLY A 46 17.56 10.48 -0.44
C GLY A 46 18.74 10.36 0.52
N PHE A 47 18.71 11.17 1.58
CA PHE A 47 19.81 11.32 2.52
C PHE A 47 19.32 11.37 3.95
N VAL A 48 20.12 10.83 4.88
CA VAL A 48 19.95 11.05 6.31
C VAL A 48 21.05 11.94 6.84
N ILE A 49 20.67 12.92 7.68
CA ILE A 49 21.61 13.83 8.33
C ILE A 49 22.06 13.17 9.63
N THR A 50 23.37 13.01 9.78
CA THR A 50 24.04 12.44 10.96
C THR A 50 24.98 13.47 11.59
N GLU A 51 25.54 13.18 12.77
CA GLU A 51 26.55 14.06 13.39
C GLU A 51 27.81 14.19 12.51
N GLU A 52 28.10 13.17 11.70
CA GLU A 52 29.24 13.08 10.80
C GLU A 52 28.99 13.70 9.40
N GLY A 53 27.73 14.06 9.08
CA GLY A 53 27.34 14.63 7.78
C GLY A 53 26.15 13.92 7.14
N GLU A 54 25.97 14.09 5.82
CA GLU A 54 24.89 13.46 5.06
C GLU A 54 25.29 12.07 4.55
N ILE A 55 24.45 11.07 4.81
CA ILE A 55 24.60 9.72 4.28
C ILE A 55 23.58 9.52 3.16
N ASN A 56 24.05 9.22 1.96
CA ASN A 56 23.20 8.84 0.83
C ASN A 56 22.66 7.42 1.03
N LEU A 57 21.34 7.26 0.88
CA LEU A 57 20.64 5.98 1.03
C LEU A 57 20.55 5.18 -0.27
N ALA A 58 20.98 5.74 -1.41
CA ALA A 58 20.91 5.07 -2.71
C ALA A 58 21.64 3.71 -2.68
N PRO A 59 21.04 2.64 -3.25
CA PRO A 59 21.69 1.36 -3.38
C PRO A 59 23.03 1.46 -4.11
N THR A 60 24.05 0.79 -3.57
CA THR A 60 25.39 0.76 -4.17
C THR A 60 25.70 -0.56 -4.88
N ASN A 61 24.72 -1.47 -4.94
CA ASN A 61 24.87 -2.78 -5.55
C ASN A 61 23.53 -3.31 -6.08
N GLN A 62 23.62 -4.38 -6.87
CA GLN A 62 22.46 -5.00 -7.51
C GLN A 62 21.44 -5.51 -6.50
N GLU A 63 21.87 -6.06 -5.37
CA GLU A 63 20.96 -6.59 -4.35
C GLU A 63 20.07 -5.49 -3.77
N GLY A 64 20.62 -4.30 -3.53
CA GLY A 64 19.84 -3.16 -3.07
C GLY A 64 18.86 -2.67 -4.13
N TRP A 65 19.28 -2.56 -5.39
CA TRP A 65 18.36 -2.23 -6.48
C TRP A 65 17.27 -3.28 -6.71
N ASP A 66 17.60 -4.56 -6.49
CA ASP A 66 16.63 -5.66 -6.55
C ASP A 66 15.56 -5.53 -5.45
N LYS A 67 15.94 -5.13 -4.23
CA LYS A 67 14.97 -4.84 -3.15
C LYS A 67 13.98 -3.76 -3.54
N VAL A 68 14.44 -2.67 -4.16
CA VAL A 68 13.56 -1.61 -4.69
C VAL A 68 12.64 -2.16 -5.77
N LYS A 69 13.16 -2.94 -6.73
CA LYS A 69 12.34 -3.55 -7.79
C LYS A 69 11.26 -4.47 -7.22
N TYR A 70 11.56 -5.25 -6.19
CA TYR A 70 10.59 -6.13 -5.57
C TYR A 70 9.50 -5.34 -4.83
N GLY A 71 9.88 -4.36 -4.01
CA GLY A 71 8.93 -3.48 -3.34
C GLY A 71 8.02 -2.74 -4.35
N ALA A 72 8.61 -2.21 -5.42
CA ALA A 72 7.88 -1.56 -6.50
C ALA A 72 6.83 -2.47 -7.16
N LYS A 73 7.15 -3.76 -7.38
CA LYS A 73 6.19 -4.73 -7.91
C LYS A 73 5.12 -5.10 -6.90
N VAL A 74 5.46 -5.23 -5.62
CA VAL A 74 4.46 -5.46 -4.58
C VAL A 74 3.46 -4.29 -4.52
N ILE A 75 3.93 -3.05 -4.60
CA ILE A 75 3.04 -1.87 -4.66
C ILE A 75 2.14 -1.92 -5.88
N SER A 76 2.70 -2.23 -7.06
CA SER A 76 1.91 -2.24 -8.29
C SER A 76 0.86 -3.36 -8.34
N GLU A 77 1.15 -4.53 -7.78
CA GLU A 77 0.18 -5.63 -7.73
C GLU A 77 -0.85 -5.45 -6.61
N SER A 78 -0.45 -4.82 -5.50
CA SER A 78 -1.34 -4.53 -4.38
C SER A 78 -2.47 -3.58 -4.78
N SER A 79 -2.30 -2.74 -5.81
CA SER A 79 -3.40 -1.94 -6.34
C SER A 79 -4.59 -2.79 -6.80
N TYR A 80 -4.32 -3.95 -7.39
CA TYR A 80 -5.36 -4.88 -7.84
C TYR A 80 -6.00 -5.60 -6.66
N LEU A 81 -5.19 -5.97 -5.66
CA LEU A 81 -5.70 -6.58 -4.43
C LEU A 81 -6.64 -5.63 -3.67
N LEU A 82 -6.29 -4.35 -3.56
CA LEU A 82 -7.14 -3.33 -2.96
C LEU A 82 -8.43 -3.09 -3.78
N SER A 83 -8.38 -3.31 -5.09
CA SER A 83 -9.52 -3.09 -6.00
C SER A 83 -10.46 -4.30 -6.15
N MET A 84 -10.18 -5.41 -5.48
CA MET A 84 -11.03 -6.61 -5.59
C MET A 84 -12.42 -6.39 -4.99
N PRO A 85 -13.47 -7.05 -5.54
CA PRO A 85 -14.76 -7.13 -4.87
C PRO A 85 -14.61 -7.64 -3.43
N GLY A 86 -15.22 -6.93 -2.48
CA GLY A 86 -15.05 -7.17 -1.04
C GLY A 86 -14.02 -6.26 -0.40
N ARG A 87 -12.84 -6.04 -1.00
CA ARG A 87 -11.82 -5.15 -0.41
C ARG A 87 -12.04 -3.69 -0.71
N ALA A 88 -12.61 -3.39 -1.88
CA ALA A 88 -12.93 -2.02 -2.25
C ALA A 88 -14.05 -1.44 -1.38
N VAL A 89 -13.75 -0.33 -0.68
CA VAL A 89 -14.73 0.40 0.13
C VAL A 89 -15.78 1.08 -0.75
N ASP A 90 -15.35 1.64 -1.89
CA ASP A 90 -16.24 2.14 -2.93
C ASP A 90 -15.61 2.03 -4.33
N GLN A 91 -16.42 2.24 -5.37
CA GLN A 91 -16.01 2.12 -6.76
C GLN A 91 -15.47 3.43 -7.37
N SER A 92 -15.13 4.42 -6.53
CA SER A 92 -14.77 5.78 -6.93
C SER A 92 -13.35 6.15 -6.47
N GLN A 93 -13.23 6.96 -5.42
CA GLN A 93 -11.95 7.45 -4.91
C GLN A 93 -11.05 6.29 -4.44
N TRP A 94 -11.60 5.24 -3.83
CA TRP A 94 -10.84 4.07 -3.41
C TRP A 94 -10.14 3.39 -4.60
N ILE A 95 -10.88 3.10 -5.67
CA ILE A 95 -10.33 2.48 -6.88
C ILE A 95 -9.32 3.42 -7.55
N ALA A 96 -9.63 4.72 -7.65
CA ALA A 96 -8.75 5.69 -8.28
C ALA A 96 -7.39 5.80 -7.55
N LEU A 97 -7.41 5.89 -6.22
CA LEU A 97 -6.21 5.96 -5.38
C LEU A 97 -5.46 4.63 -5.35
N SER A 98 -6.17 3.49 -5.29
CA SER A 98 -5.56 2.17 -5.43
C SER A 98 -4.81 2.05 -6.75
N MET A 99 -5.44 2.44 -7.87
CA MET A 99 -4.81 2.39 -9.19
C MET A 99 -3.68 3.42 -9.36
N ALA A 100 -3.65 4.51 -8.59
CA ALA A 100 -2.51 5.41 -8.56
C ALA A 100 -1.25 4.73 -8.01
N LEU A 101 -1.39 3.79 -7.06
CA LEU A 101 -0.27 2.97 -6.57
C LEU A 101 0.33 2.12 -7.69
N LYS A 102 -0.47 1.60 -8.62
CA LYS A 102 0.02 0.89 -9.81
C LYS A 102 1.04 1.73 -10.57
N GLY A 103 0.65 2.96 -10.90
CA GLY A 103 1.49 3.89 -11.64
C GLY A 103 2.78 4.22 -10.89
N MET A 104 2.71 4.39 -9.57
CA MET A 104 3.90 4.63 -8.75
C MET A 104 4.83 3.44 -8.67
N GLY A 105 4.30 2.22 -8.50
CA GLY A 105 5.09 1.00 -8.54
C GLY A 105 5.79 0.81 -9.89
N GLU A 106 5.11 1.09 -11.00
CA GLU A 106 5.72 1.03 -12.34
C GLU A 106 6.85 2.06 -12.51
N LYS A 107 6.62 3.31 -12.10
CA LYS A 107 7.67 4.35 -12.10
C LYS A 107 8.87 3.96 -11.24
N ALA A 108 8.63 3.48 -10.02
CA ALA A 108 9.67 3.07 -9.09
C ALA A 108 10.50 1.92 -9.64
N PHE A 109 9.84 0.93 -10.26
CA PHE A 109 10.50 -0.19 -10.90
C PHE A 109 11.42 0.28 -12.03
N THR A 110 10.95 1.16 -12.91
CA THR A 110 11.77 1.73 -13.99
C THR A 110 12.93 2.58 -13.46
N ALA A 111 12.73 3.36 -12.40
CA ALA A 111 13.83 4.11 -11.77
C ALA A 111 14.90 3.15 -11.21
N ALA A 112 14.48 2.05 -10.58
CA ALA A 112 15.39 1.05 -10.05
C ALA A 112 16.13 0.24 -11.14
N GLU A 113 15.48 -0.05 -12.28
CA GLU A 113 16.15 -0.66 -13.44
C GLU A 113 17.24 0.24 -14.03
N ASN A 114 17.04 1.56 -13.98
CA ASN A 114 17.98 2.54 -14.48
C ASN A 114 18.98 3.03 -13.42
N GLU A 115 18.90 2.50 -12.19
CA GLU A 115 19.68 2.95 -11.03
C GLU A 115 19.58 4.48 -10.78
N ASP A 116 18.41 5.07 -11.09
CA ASP A 116 18.15 6.50 -11.02
C ASP A 116 17.67 6.90 -9.61
N SER A 117 18.63 7.17 -8.72
CA SER A 117 18.36 7.56 -7.34
C SER A 117 17.62 8.90 -7.20
N GLU A 118 17.80 9.84 -8.13
CA GLU A 118 17.10 11.13 -8.09
C GLU A 118 15.62 10.96 -8.46
N ALA A 119 15.33 10.18 -9.50
CA ALA A 119 13.97 9.81 -9.85
C ALA A 119 13.31 9.04 -8.71
N LEU A 120 14.02 8.06 -8.11
CA LEU A 120 13.50 7.26 -7.00
C LEU A 120 13.12 8.13 -5.80
N PHE A 121 13.93 9.14 -5.46
CA PHE A 121 13.60 10.08 -4.38
C PHE A 121 12.31 10.87 -4.64
N LYS A 122 12.12 11.39 -5.86
CA LYS A 122 10.89 12.10 -6.24
C LYS A 122 9.67 11.18 -6.20
N ILE A 123 9.83 9.96 -6.70
CA ILE A 123 8.81 8.91 -6.69
C ILE A 123 8.41 8.56 -5.25
N GLY A 124 9.37 8.46 -4.33
CA GLY A 124 9.10 8.23 -2.91
C GLY A 124 8.19 9.30 -2.30
N ALA A 125 8.40 10.58 -2.64
CA ALA A 125 7.56 11.68 -2.21
C ALA A 125 6.15 11.64 -2.82
N GLU A 126 6.04 11.37 -4.13
CA GLU A 126 4.75 11.20 -4.82
C GLU A 126 3.94 10.02 -4.26
N LEU A 127 4.61 8.90 -3.98
CA LEU A 127 4.01 7.71 -3.38
C LEU A 127 3.42 8.03 -2.00
N TYR A 128 4.19 8.74 -1.15
CA TYR A 128 3.70 9.18 0.15
C TYR A 128 2.43 10.03 0.05
N GLN A 129 2.34 10.95 -0.93
CA GLN A 129 1.14 11.76 -1.12
C GLN A 129 -0.08 10.92 -1.52
N ILE A 130 0.08 9.85 -2.30
CA ILE A 130 -1.01 8.93 -2.62
C ILE A 130 -1.48 8.18 -1.36
N CYS A 131 -0.52 7.67 -0.56
CA CYS A 131 -0.84 7.01 0.71
C CYS A 131 -1.64 7.96 1.63
N VAL A 132 -1.16 9.19 1.81
CA VAL A 132 -1.84 10.22 2.61
C VAL A 132 -3.23 10.55 2.06
N ALA A 133 -3.37 10.73 0.75
CA ALA A 133 -4.66 11.06 0.14
C ALA A 133 -5.70 9.95 0.35
N CYS A 134 -5.30 8.68 0.24
CA CYS A 134 -6.18 7.54 0.53
C CYS A 134 -6.55 7.50 2.01
N HIS A 135 -5.54 7.59 2.88
CA HIS A 135 -5.70 7.53 4.32
C HIS A 135 -6.54 8.67 4.89
N GLN A 136 -6.46 9.88 4.34
CA GLN A 136 -7.33 10.98 4.78
C GLN A 136 -8.82 10.70 4.58
N VAL A 137 -9.17 9.88 3.58
CA VAL A 137 -10.56 9.54 3.25
C VAL A 137 -10.99 8.24 3.94
N TYR A 138 -10.10 7.25 3.98
CA TYR A 138 -10.42 5.87 4.33
C TYR A 138 -9.63 5.30 5.51
N TRP A 139 -8.97 6.13 6.33
CA TRP A 139 -8.37 5.64 7.57
C TRP A 139 -9.49 5.23 8.53
N ILE A 140 -9.91 3.98 8.40
CA ILE A 140 -10.83 3.31 9.30
C ILE A 140 -9.97 2.81 10.48
N LYS A 141 -10.42 3.10 11.69
CA LYS A 141 -9.83 2.56 12.93
C LYS A 141 -10.36 1.16 13.20
#